data_AF-A0A3T0RRL1-F1
#
_entry.id   AF-A0A3T0RRL1-F1
#
_cell.length_a   1.000
_cell.length_b   1.000
_cell.length_c   1.000
_cell.angle_alpha   90.00
_cell.angle_beta   90.00
_cell.angle_gamma   90.00
#
_symmetry.space_group_name_H-M   'P 1'
#
loop_
_entity.id
_entity.type
_entity.pdbx_description
1 polymer ?
#
loop_
_entity_poly.entity_id
_entity_poly.type
_entity_poly.pdbx_seq_one_letter_code
_entity_poly.pdbx_strand_id
1 'polypeptide(L)'
;MVFAEIPFKARIELKDNVVTVRGSKALLDKVNLLKVNHGKDPRKWPKQSVATGEDILINEFILKANSEFKFCYNHEELCHCRNVPTEKVFTSIKNGCFKTEDVSRTTMAGTGCGACRQDIDQLIEQFNKP
;
A
#
# COMPACT_ATOMS: atom_id res chain seq x y z
N MET A 1 0.67 -17.84 3.69
CA MET A 1 1.79 -16.89 3.55
C MET A 1 1.19 -15.52 3.29
N VAL A 2 1.55 -14.51 4.07
CA VAL A 2 1.03 -13.14 3.94
C VAL A 2 2.19 -12.22 3.64
N PHE A 3 2.06 -11.35 2.65
CA PHE A 3 3.06 -10.35 2.34
C PHE A 3 2.44 -9.06 1.82
N ALA A 4 3.19 -7.97 1.97
CA ALA A 4 2.96 -6.69 1.33
C ALA A 4 4.28 -6.26 0.70
N GLU A 5 4.23 -5.73 -0.53
CA GLU A 5 5.45 -5.33 -1.22
C GLU A 5 5.28 -4.09 -2.08
N ILE A 6 6.40 -3.39 -2.27
CA ILE A 6 6.62 -2.43 -3.34
C ILE A 6 7.66 -3.09 -4.24
N PRO A 7 7.29 -3.52 -5.46
CA PRO A 7 8.18 -4.27 -6.34
C PRO A 7 9.57 -3.66 -6.43
N PHE A 8 10.60 -4.49 -6.23
CA PHE A 8 12.03 -4.12 -6.25
C PHE A 8 12.51 -3.13 -5.17
N LYS A 9 11.64 -2.61 -4.29
CA LYS A 9 12.00 -1.59 -3.29
C LYS A 9 11.83 -2.05 -1.85
N ALA A 10 10.72 -2.71 -1.53
CA ALA A 10 10.40 -3.12 -0.16
C ALA A 10 9.48 -4.33 -0.11
N ARG A 11 9.62 -5.17 0.93
CA ARG A 11 8.75 -6.33 1.17
C ARG A 11 8.70 -6.64 2.66
N ILE A 12 7.48 -6.85 3.18
CA ILE A 12 7.22 -7.40 4.50
C ILE A 12 6.49 -8.73 4.30
N GLU A 13 6.95 -9.78 4.97
CA GLU A 13 6.39 -11.13 4.81
C GLU A 13 6.26 -11.83 6.18
N LEU A 14 5.15 -12.53 6.37
CA LEU A 14 4.91 -13.44 7.49
C LEU A 14 4.95 -14.88 6.98
N LYS A 15 5.97 -15.62 7.43
CA LYS A 15 6.13 -17.06 7.17
C LYS A 15 6.47 -17.76 8.48
N ASP A 16 5.75 -18.83 8.81
CA ASP A 16 6.00 -19.65 10.02
C ASP A 16 6.08 -18.83 11.32
N ASN A 17 5.17 -17.84 11.49
CA ASN A 17 5.16 -16.86 12.59
C ASN A 17 6.40 -15.95 12.70
N VAL A 18 7.23 -15.92 11.67
CA VAL A 18 8.39 -15.03 11.56
C VAL A 18 8.08 -13.92 10.56
N VAL A 19 8.22 -12.67 11.03
CA VAL A 19 8.11 -11.48 10.16
C VAL A 19 9.48 -11.08 9.63
N THR A 20 9.68 -11.20 8.33
CA THR A 20 10.87 -10.76 7.60
C THR A 20 10.61 -9.48 6.83
N VAL A 21 11.56 -8.54 6.86
CA VAL A 21 11.46 -7.24 6.19
C VAL A 21 12.68 -7.02 5.30
N ARG A 22 12.45 -6.51 4.10
CA ARG A 22 13.48 -5.99 3.20
C ARG A 22 13.05 -4.60 2.73
N GLY A 23 13.97 -3.64 2.66
CA GLY A 23 13.67 -2.29 2.18
C GLY A 23 14.55 -1.23 2.84
N SER A 24 14.02 0.00 2.91
CA SER A 24 14.71 1.15 3.50
C SER A 24 14.97 0.97 4.99
N LYS A 25 15.99 1.67 5.52
CA LYS A 25 16.26 1.72 6.97
C LYS A 25 15.03 2.22 7.75
N ALA A 26 14.33 3.22 7.23
CA ALA A 26 13.12 3.75 7.86
C ALA A 26 12.03 2.68 8.01
N LEU A 27 11.82 1.82 6.99
CA LEU A 27 10.88 0.71 7.08
C LEU A 27 11.30 -0.31 8.13
N LEU A 28 12.58 -0.69 8.16
CA LEU A 28 13.16 -1.62 9.13
C LEU A 28 12.96 -1.11 10.56
N ASP A 29 13.28 0.16 10.80
CA ASP A 29 13.16 0.80 12.12
C ASP A 29 11.70 0.82 12.60
N LYS A 30 10.75 1.19 11.72
CA LYS A 30 9.31 1.17 12.02
C LYS A 30 8.82 -0.23 12.38
N VAL A 31 9.17 -1.25 11.60
CA VAL A 31 8.73 -2.64 11.88
C VAL A 31 9.38 -3.19 13.15
N ASN A 32 10.64 -2.87 13.41
CA ASN A 32 11.31 -3.28 14.65
C ASN A 32 10.66 -2.64 15.87
N LEU A 33 10.27 -1.36 15.79
CA LEU A 33 9.52 -0.69 16.85
C LEU A 33 8.18 -1.38 17.13
N LEU A 34 7.45 -1.80 16.09
CA LEU A 34 6.21 -2.56 16.25
C LEU A 34 6.43 -3.91 16.92
N LYS A 35 7.51 -4.62 16.54
CA LYS A 35 7.88 -5.89 17.17
C LYS A 35 8.19 -5.73 18.66
N VAL A 36 8.86 -4.64 19.04
CA VAL A 36 9.20 -4.33 20.44
C VAL A 36 7.94 -3.97 21.24
N ASN A 37 7.08 -3.12 20.69
CA ASN A 37 5.94 -2.56 21.43
C ASN A 37 4.73 -3.50 21.48
N HIS A 38 4.50 -4.30 20.44
CA HIS A 38 3.28 -5.12 20.29
C HIS A 38 3.57 -6.62 20.12
N GLY A 39 4.84 -7.02 20.19
CA GLY A 39 5.27 -8.40 20.03
C GLY A 39 5.43 -8.82 18.56
N LYS A 40 5.76 -10.11 18.35
CA LYS A 40 6.12 -10.65 17.03
C LYS A 40 4.92 -10.93 16.12
N ASP A 41 3.71 -10.96 16.67
CA ASP A 41 2.49 -11.29 15.94
C ASP A 41 1.90 -10.03 15.28
N PRO A 42 1.94 -9.91 13.93
CA PRO A 42 1.49 -8.73 13.23
C PRO A 42 -0.03 -8.50 13.31
N ARG A 43 -0.81 -9.51 13.68
CA ARG A 43 -2.27 -9.36 13.88
C ARG A 43 -2.59 -8.45 15.07
N LYS A 44 -1.64 -8.30 16.01
CA LYS A 44 -1.78 -7.46 17.21
C LYS A 44 -1.23 -6.05 17.01
N TRP A 45 -0.65 -5.75 15.85
CA TRP A 45 -0.06 -4.45 15.59
C TRP A 45 -1.15 -3.43 15.28
N PRO A 46 -1.10 -2.22 15.87
CA PRO A 46 -2.04 -1.17 15.54
C PRO A 46 -1.78 -0.65 14.12
N LYS A 47 -2.85 -0.20 13.45
CA LYS A 47 -2.70 0.60 12.23
C LYS A 47 -1.91 1.87 12.53
N GLN A 48 -0.96 2.18 11.67
CA GLN A 48 -0.14 3.40 11.74
C GLN A 48 -0.93 4.58 11.19
N SER A 49 -0.74 5.77 11.77
CA SER A 49 -1.15 7.01 11.09
C SER A 49 -0.25 7.20 9.86
N VAL A 50 -0.84 7.54 8.72
CA VAL A 50 -0.12 7.54 7.45
C VAL A 50 0.57 8.88 7.24
N ALA A 51 1.91 8.85 7.24
CA ALA A 51 2.74 9.98 6.84
C ALA A 51 3.64 9.66 5.63
N THR A 52 4.02 8.40 5.45
CA THR A 52 4.92 7.96 4.38
C THR A 52 4.42 6.69 3.68
N GLY A 53 5.01 6.37 2.52
CA GLY A 53 4.72 5.13 1.79
C GLY A 53 5.01 3.86 2.60
N GLU A 54 5.97 3.91 3.54
CA GLU A 54 6.23 2.82 4.48
C GLU A 54 5.04 2.56 5.41
N ASP A 55 4.32 3.61 5.85
CA ASP A 55 3.14 3.45 6.72
C ASP A 55 2.01 2.74 5.97
N ILE A 56 1.82 3.08 4.69
CA ILE A 56 0.85 2.41 3.82
C ILE A 56 1.23 0.93 3.66
N LEU A 57 2.50 0.63 3.43
CA LEU A 57 2.98 -0.75 3.28
C LEU A 57 2.78 -1.57 4.57
N ILE A 58 3.05 -0.97 5.73
CA ILE A 58 2.82 -1.59 7.04
C ILE A 58 1.32 -1.81 7.26
N ASN A 59 0.48 -0.82 6.99
CA ASN A 59 -0.97 -0.93 7.13
C ASN A 59 -1.55 -2.00 6.20
N GLU A 60 -1.09 -2.05 4.94
CA GLU A 60 -1.41 -3.14 4.00
C GLU A 60 -1.06 -4.50 4.61
N PHE A 61 0.16 -4.66 5.12
CA PHE A 61 0.60 -5.91 5.72
C PHE A 61 -0.24 -6.33 6.93
N ILE A 62 -0.55 -5.40 7.84
CA ILE A 62 -1.38 -5.66 9.02
C ILE A 62 -2.80 -6.07 8.60
N LEU A 63 -3.40 -5.35 7.66
CA LEU A 63 -4.73 -5.68 7.14
C LEU A 63 -4.75 -7.06 6.46
N LYS A 64 -3.73 -7.37 5.64
CA LYS A 64 -3.61 -8.71 5.02
C LYS A 64 -3.38 -9.81 6.05
N ALA A 65 -2.64 -9.54 7.13
CA ALA A 65 -2.42 -10.52 8.21
C ALA A 65 -3.70 -10.86 8.98
N ASN A 66 -4.64 -9.92 9.03
CA ASN A 66 -5.98 -10.07 9.60
C ASN A 66 -7.05 -10.51 8.59
N SER A 67 -6.70 -10.68 7.30
CA SER A 67 -7.67 -10.94 6.22
C SER A 67 -8.72 -9.83 6.02
N GLU A 68 -8.36 -8.59 6.34
CA GLU A 68 -9.23 -7.40 6.27
C GLU A 68 -8.86 -6.42 5.15
N PHE A 69 -7.81 -6.73 4.37
CA PHE A 69 -7.37 -5.85 3.28
C PHE A 69 -8.38 -5.86 2.13
N LYS A 70 -8.91 -4.69 1.80
CA LYS A 70 -9.82 -4.46 0.67
C LYS A 70 -9.61 -3.06 0.10
N PHE A 71 -9.80 -2.90 -1.20
CA PHE A 71 -9.89 -1.59 -1.83
C PHE A 71 -11.31 -1.02 -1.70
N CYS A 72 -11.43 0.31 -1.69
CA CYS A 72 -12.71 1.00 -1.88
C CYS A 72 -13.23 0.82 -3.32
N TYR A 73 -12.32 0.56 -4.26
CA TYR A 73 -12.60 0.26 -5.66
C TYR A 73 -12.45 -1.24 -5.94
N ASN A 74 -13.52 -1.89 -6.39
CA ASN A 74 -13.61 -3.36 -6.43
C ASN A 74 -13.38 -3.99 -7.83
N HIS A 75 -12.88 -3.23 -8.80
CA HIS A 75 -12.50 -3.79 -10.11
C HIS A 75 -10.98 -3.98 -10.22
N GLU A 76 -10.56 -5.03 -10.92
CA GLU A 76 -9.14 -5.31 -11.17
C GLU A 76 -8.48 -4.27 -12.08
N GLU A 77 -9.25 -3.75 -13.04
CA GLU A 77 -8.87 -2.67 -13.93
C GLU A 77 -9.44 -1.35 -13.42
N LEU A 78 -8.58 -0.34 -13.26
CA LEU A 78 -8.99 1.00 -12.86
C LEU A 78 -9.18 1.93 -14.06
N CYS A 79 -8.27 1.88 -15.05
CA CYS A 79 -8.34 2.75 -16.22
C CYS A 79 -8.51 1.94 -17.50
N HIS A 80 -9.74 1.92 -18.01
CA HIS A 80 -10.07 1.21 -19.24
C HIS A 80 -9.34 1.76 -20.48
N CYS A 81 -9.26 3.08 -20.66
CA CYS A 81 -8.60 3.67 -21.84
C CYS A 81 -7.11 3.33 -21.98
N ARG A 82 -6.47 2.91 -20.88
CA ARG A 82 -5.02 2.70 -20.80
C ARG A 82 -4.67 1.31 -20.27
N ASN A 83 -5.67 0.44 -20.08
CA ASN A 83 -5.55 -0.89 -19.47
C ASN A 83 -4.70 -0.86 -18.19
N VAL A 84 -4.96 0.08 -17.28
CA VAL A 84 -4.20 0.20 -16.03
C VAL A 84 -4.90 -0.56 -14.91
N PRO A 85 -4.25 -1.58 -14.31
CA PRO A 85 -4.82 -2.31 -13.19
C PRO A 85 -4.79 -1.49 -11.89
N THR A 86 -5.77 -1.71 -11.02
CA THR A 86 -5.91 -1.09 -9.69
C THR A 86 -4.65 -1.26 -8.85
N GLU A 87 -4.03 -2.46 -8.90
CA GLU A 87 -2.78 -2.76 -8.20
C GLU A 87 -1.60 -1.87 -8.64
N LYS A 88 -1.54 -1.47 -9.93
CA LYS A 88 -0.48 -0.58 -10.42
C LYS A 88 -0.66 0.83 -9.86
N VAL A 89 -1.90 1.30 -9.74
CA VAL A 89 -2.24 2.58 -9.09
C VAL A 89 -1.89 2.53 -7.60
N PHE A 90 -2.32 1.48 -6.89
CA PHE A 90 -2.00 1.31 -5.48
C PHE A 90 -0.48 1.23 -5.24
N THR A 91 0.27 0.53 -6.10
CA THR A 91 1.73 0.49 -6.04
C THR A 91 2.38 1.86 -6.25
N SER A 92 1.79 2.72 -7.08
CA SER A 92 2.25 4.11 -7.25
C SER A 92 2.01 4.93 -5.96
N ILE A 93 0.85 4.76 -5.33
CA ILE A 93 0.53 5.41 -4.04
C ILE A 93 1.52 4.98 -2.95
N LYS A 94 1.82 3.69 -2.84
CA LYS A 94 2.87 3.17 -1.92
C LYS A 94 4.25 3.72 -2.20
N ASN A 95 4.52 4.13 -3.45
CA ASN A 95 5.77 4.78 -3.83
C ASN A 95 5.82 6.28 -3.50
N GLY A 96 4.76 6.84 -2.89
CA GLY A 96 4.69 8.23 -2.47
C GLY A 96 3.91 9.13 -3.41
N CYS A 97 3.19 8.58 -4.40
CA CYS A 97 2.31 9.38 -5.26
C CYS A 97 0.99 9.66 -4.52
N PHE A 98 0.90 10.83 -3.92
CA PHE A 98 -0.23 11.23 -3.06
C PHE A 98 -1.21 12.19 -3.75
N LYS A 99 -1.06 12.37 -5.05
CA LYS A 99 -1.96 13.18 -5.88
C LYS A 99 -2.29 12.44 -7.15
N THR A 100 -3.49 12.65 -7.67
CA THR A 100 -3.93 12.04 -8.93
C THR A 100 -3.00 12.39 -10.09
N GLU A 101 -2.39 13.59 -10.10
CA GLU A 101 -1.40 13.98 -11.11
C GLU A 101 -0.14 13.10 -11.07
N ASP A 102 0.36 12.79 -9.87
CA ASP A 102 1.57 11.98 -9.69
C ASP A 102 1.31 10.52 -10.07
N VAL A 103 0.14 10.01 -9.69
CA VAL A 103 -0.32 8.68 -10.12
C VAL A 103 -0.48 8.64 -11.65
N SER A 104 -1.09 9.66 -12.24
CA SER A 104 -1.30 9.73 -13.70
C SER A 104 0.03 9.76 -14.45
N ARG A 105 1.01 10.53 -13.95
CA ARG A 105 2.36 10.61 -14.52
C ARG A 105 3.10 9.27 -14.49
N THR A 106 2.95 8.50 -13.43
CA THR A 106 3.68 7.22 -13.23
C THR A 106 2.97 6.02 -13.84
N THR A 107 1.64 6.05 -13.93
CA THR A 107 0.84 4.88 -14.36
C THR A 107 0.18 5.04 -15.72
N MET A 108 0.07 6.28 -16.22
CA MET A 108 -0.74 6.71 -17.36
C MET A 108 -2.26 6.70 -17.12
N ALA A 109 -2.75 6.24 -15.96
CA ALA A 109 -4.17 6.30 -15.64
C ALA A 109 -4.69 7.75 -15.69
N GLY A 110 -5.95 7.96 -16.10
CA GLY A 110 -6.55 9.30 -16.15
C GLY A 110 -6.09 10.20 -17.30
N THR A 111 -5.11 9.78 -18.12
CA THR A 111 -4.57 10.56 -19.27
C THR A 111 -5.29 10.33 -20.61
N GLY A 112 -6.40 9.57 -20.59
CA GLY A 112 -7.28 9.32 -21.74
C GLY A 112 -8.57 10.13 -21.62
N CYS A 113 -9.70 9.45 -21.35
CA CYS A 113 -11.00 10.10 -21.13
C CYS A 113 -11.13 10.82 -19.77
N GLY A 114 -10.30 10.47 -18.78
CA GLY A 114 -10.30 11.08 -17.45
C GLY A 114 -11.33 10.54 -16.45
N ALA A 115 -12.25 9.65 -16.85
CA ALA A 115 -13.34 9.16 -15.98
C ALA A 115 -12.84 8.51 -14.68
N CYS A 116 -11.74 7.74 -14.73
CA CYS A 116 -11.18 7.03 -13.58
C CYS A 116 -10.42 7.93 -12.58
N ARG A 117 -10.30 9.25 -12.82
CA ARG A 117 -9.55 10.15 -11.93
C ARG A 117 -10.18 10.23 -10.54
N GLN A 118 -11.51 10.22 -10.47
CA GLN A 118 -12.23 10.20 -9.20
C GLN A 118 -11.94 8.91 -8.42
N ASP A 119 -11.82 7.76 -9.09
CA ASP A 119 -11.47 6.48 -8.45
C ASP A 119 -10.03 6.49 -7.93
N ILE A 120 -9.10 7.18 -8.64
CA ILE A 120 -7.74 7.40 -8.15
C ILE A 120 -7.75 8.22 -6.86
N ASP A 121 -8.49 9.33 -6.82
CA ASP A 121 -8.61 10.17 -5.62
C ASP A 121 -9.18 9.37 -4.44
N GLN A 122 -10.22 8.54 -4.66
CA GLN A 122 -10.78 7.67 -3.63
C GLN A 122 -9.78 6.65 -3.09
N LEU A 123 -8.96 6.05 -3.95
CA LEU A 123 -7.89 5.15 -3.52
C LEU A 123 -6.81 5.88 -2.73
N ILE A 124 -6.41 7.07 -3.18
CA ILE A 124 -5.45 7.91 -2.47
C ILE A 124 -5.99 8.23 -1.07
N GLU A 125 -7.24 8.70 -0.97
CA GLU A 125 -7.87 9.03 0.31
C GLU A 125 -7.99 7.83 1.25
N GLN A 126 -8.24 6.64 0.73
CA GLN A 126 -8.31 5.42 1.53
C GLN A 126 -7.01 5.16 2.29
N PHE A 127 -5.87 5.46 1.66
CA PHE A 127 -4.55 5.13 2.21
C PHE A 127 -3.79 6.33 2.76
N ASN A 128 -4.21 7.58 2.50
CA ASN A 128 -3.53 8.80 2.96
C ASN A 128 -4.22 9.54 4.11
N LYS A 129 -5.42 9.14 4.55
CA LYS A 129 -6.05 9.84 5.69
C LYS A 129 -5.31 9.50 7.00
N PRO A 130 -4.97 10.53 7.82
CA PRO A 130 -4.26 10.38 9.09
C PRO A 130 -5.04 9.60 10.15
#